data_AF-A0A2D7APD0-F1
#
_entry.id   AF-A0A2D7APD0-F1
#
_cell.length_a   1.000
_cell.length_b   1.000
_cell.length_c   1.000
_cell.angle_alpha   90.00
_cell.angle_beta   90.00
_cell.angle_gamma   90.00
#
_symmetry.space_group_name_H-M   'P 1'
#
loop_
_entity.id
_entity.type
_entity.pdbx_description
1 polymer ?
#
loop_
_entity_poly.entity_id
_entity_poly.type
_entity_poly.pdbx_seq_one_letter_code
_entity_poly.pdbx_strand_id
1 'polypeptide(L)'
;MSIIKQLLKDNVIKNKKAHFEVSGLVRSFEGNIIETDPFPATVGSICDIEIPNIQSISAEIIGFRNNKNLIAMHQLDSNVKIGSKVRLISDGINLSVGDELLGRVLDGMGNPLDNKKEVITNETWPLYGKIINPLQRNKVDKPFDVGVRSINALMTIGMGQRIGIIAGSGVGKSILLQMMSKYAEADVVVVGLIGERAREVKTMVETLKKYDEQNKIIIIAVPADRSPLLRMKGANRCTAIAEYFRSKGKNVLLIMDSLTRVAHAKREIGLALGEQPTSKGYPPSVISMIPSLIERTGNGVENEGSITAFYTVLADADDHNDPVVDSARAILDGHIILSREQSQLGIYPAIDIKNSISRIMDDIVNDEQIKLAKHFKKLVSIYQESRDLVLMGGYTKGQDNSIDEAHEMWPKIVDFIKQDQNIKSTFDDSITELKALINIKE
;
A
#
# COMPACT_ATOMS: atom_id res chain seq x y z
N MET A 1 -4.54 -35.40 -39.59
CA MET A 1 -5.82 -34.77 -40.01
C MET A 1 -6.99 -35.74 -40.24
N SER A 2 -6.80 -37.08 -40.31
CA SER A 2 -7.91 -38.02 -40.61
C SER A 2 -8.83 -38.35 -39.43
N ILE A 3 -8.27 -38.53 -38.23
CA ILE A 3 -9.03 -38.92 -37.02
C ILE A 3 -10.05 -37.85 -36.60
N ILE A 4 -9.66 -36.57 -36.65
CA ILE A 4 -10.55 -35.45 -36.26
C ILE A 4 -11.73 -35.31 -37.23
N LYS A 5 -11.51 -35.50 -38.53
CA LYS A 5 -12.58 -35.46 -39.54
C LYS A 5 -13.58 -36.62 -39.39
N GLN A 6 -13.10 -37.78 -38.92
CA GLN A 6 -13.94 -38.95 -38.73
C GLN A 6 -14.80 -38.82 -37.46
N LEU A 7 -14.21 -38.33 -36.37
CA LEU A 7 -14.92 -38.03 -35.11
C LEU A 7 -16.00 -36.94 -35.25
N LEU A 8 -15.81 -35.97 -36.16
CA LEU A 8 -16.80 -34.94 -36.49
C LEU A 8 -17.94 -35.46 -37.39
N LYS A 9 -17.66 -36.44 -38.27
CA LYS A 9 -18.67 -37.04 -39.16
C LYS A 9 -19.64 -37.96 -38.43
N ASP A 10 -19.19 -38.67 -37.40
CA ASP A 10 -20.00 -39.66 -36.70
C ASP A 10 -21.01 -39.06 -35.69
N ASN A 11 -21.12 -37.72 -35.58
CA ASN A 11 -22.05 -37.04 -34.66
C ASN A 11 -21.94 -37.48 -33.17
N VAL A 12 -20.87 -38.19 -32.79
CA VAL A 12 -20.59 -38.67 -31.42
C VAL A 12 -20.21 -37.52 -30.48
N ILE A 13 -19.88 -36.34 -31.02
CA ILE A 13 -19.53 -35.13 -30.27
C ILE A 13 -20.74 -34.17 -30.25
N LYS A 14 -21.90 -34.65 -29.81
CA LYS A 14 -22.93 -33.73 -29.29
C LYS A 14 -22.58 -33.45 -27.83
N ASN A 15 -22.10 -32.23 -27.55
CA ASN A 15 -21.83 -31.69 -26.22
C ASN A 15 -20.71 -32.35 -25.38
N LYS A 16 -19.56 -32.70 -25.97
CA LYS A 16 -18.33 -32.83 -25.17
C LYS A 16 -17.58 -31.50 -25.20
N LYS A 17 -17.46 -30.85 -24.04
CA LYS A 17 -16.50 -29.74 -23.87
C LYS A 17 -15.09 -30.30 -24.10
N ALA A 18 -14.42 -29.86 -25.16
CA ALA A 18 -13.02 -30.16 -25.37
C ALA A 18 -12.21 -29.29 -24.40
N HIS A 19 -11.51 -29.91 -23.45
CA HIS A 19 -10.55 -29.24 -22.60
C HIS A 19 -9.20 -29.24 -23.31
N PHE A 20 -8.77 -28.06 -23.75
CA PHE A 20 -7.42 -27.86 -24.27
C PHE A 20 -6.50 -27.54 -23.11
N GLU A 21 -5.40 -28.28 -23.01
CA GLU A 21 -4.40 -28.08 -21.97
C GLU A 21 -3.11 -27.61 -22.64
N VAL A 22 -2.61 -26.44 -22.22
CA VAL A 22 -1.30 -25.93 -22.64
C VAL A 22 -0.30 -26.33 -21.56
N SER A 23 0.74 -27.07 -21.95
CA SER A 23 1.74 -27.58 -21.00
C SER A 23 3.13 -27.67 -21.60
N GLY A 24 4.14 -27.63 -20.73
CA GLY A 24 5.54 -27.93 -21.04
C GLY A 24 6.15 -28.87 -19.99
N LEU A 25 7.45 -29.17 -20.14
CA LEU A 25 8.21 -29.97 -19.18
C LEU A 25 9.34 -29.15 -18.56
N VAL A 26 9.62 -29.38 -17.27
CA VAL A 26 10.78 -28.81 -16.59
C VAL A 26 12.08 -29.33 -17.23
N ARG A 27 12.95 -28.41 -17.62
CA ARG A 27 14.26 -28.70 -18.24
C ARG A 27 15.42 -28.45 -17.31
N SER A 28 15.37 -27.38 -16.53
CA SER A 28 16.37 -27.06 -15.52
C SER A 28 15.75 -26.30 -14.36
N PHE A 29 16.47 -26.29 -13.25
CA PHE A 29 16.12 -25.55 -12.04
C PHE A 29 17.40 -24.91 -11.50
N GLU A 30 17.48 -23.58 -11.56
CA GLU A 30 18.64 -22.80 -11.12
C GLU A 30 18.20 -21.77 -10.08
N GLY A 31 18.69 -21.94 -8.85
CA GLY A 31 18.27 -21.12 -7.71
C GLY A 31 16.77 -21.30 -7.43
N ASN A 32 15.97 -20.34 -7.90
CA ASN A 32 14.50 -20.32 -7.77
C ASN A 32 13.78 -20.20 -9.13
N ILE A 33 14.51 -20.28 -10.23
CA ILE A 33 13.97 -20.16 -11.59
C ILE A 33 14.00 -21.52 -12.25
N ILE A 34 12.84 -21.92 -12.78
CA ILE A 34 12.63 -23.11 -13.57
C ILE A 34 12.65 -22.70 -15.04
N GLU A 35 13.43 -23.39 -15.87
CA GLU A 35 13.27 -23.32 -17.32
C GLU A 35 12.42 -24.49 -17.79
N THR A 36 11.48 -24.22 -18.68
CA THR A 36 10.63 -25.25 -19.28
C THR A 36 10.71 -25.20 -20.81
N ASP A 37 10.21 -26.26 -21.45
CA ASP A 37 9.90 -26.20 -22.88
C ASP A 37 9.02 -24.98 -23.22
N PRO A 38 9.17 -24.39 -24.41
CA PRO A 38 8.31 -23.29 -24.82
C PRO A 38 6.88 -23.80 -25.00
N PHE A 39 5.94 -23.10 -24.37
CA PHE A 39 4.52 -23.24 -24.63
C PHE A 39 3.87 -21.85 -24.69
N PRO A 40 2.78 -21.65 -25.47
CA PRO A 40 2.15 -20.34 -25.62
C PRO A 40 1.60 -19.81 -24.30
N ALA A 41 2.23 -18.76 -23.76
CA ALA A 41 1.81 -18.06 -22.56
C ALA A 41 2.45 -16.67 -22.48
N THR A 42 1.96 -15.80 -21.59
CA THR A 42 2.48 -14.44 -21.39
C THR A 42 3.23 -14.34 -20.07
N VAL A 43 4.07 -13.31 -19.92
CA VAL A 43 4.60 -12.95 -18.59
C VAL A 43 3.42 -12.63 -17.66
N GLY A 44 3.46 -13.15 -16.43
CA GLY A 44 2.37 -13.06 -15.46
C GLY A 44 1.39 -14.25 -15.48
N SER A 45 1.48 -15.13 -16.48
CA SER A 45 0.65 -16.33 -16.58
C SER A 45 0.91 -17.27 -15.41
N ILE A 46 -0.17 -17.78 -14.82
CA ILE A 46 -0.13 -18.71 -13.69
C ILE A 46 -0.09 -20.14 -14.19
N CYS A 47 0.87 -20.89 -13.67
CA CYS A 47 1.11 -22.27 -14.00
C CYS A 47 1.04 -23.14 -12.75
N ASP A 48 0.73 -24.42 -12.95
CA ASP A 48 0.86 -25.47 -11.96
C ASP A 48 1.95 -26.44 -12.39
N ILE A 49 2.87 -26.71 -11.47
CA ILE A 49 3.97 -27.66 -11.64
C ILE A 49 3.60 -28.94 -10.89
N GLU A 50 3.56 -30.05 -11.60
CA GLU A 50 3.35 -31.37 -11.01
C GLU A 50 4.57 -31.79 -10.19
N ILE A 51 4.36 -32.24 -8.95
CA ILE A 51 5.44 -32.72 -8.08
C ILE A 51 5.11 -34.11 -7.49
N PRO A 52 6.12 -34.91 -7.14
CA PRO A 52 5.87 -36.20 -6.49
C PRO A 52 5.21 -36.03 -5.11
N ASN A 53 4.20 -36.86 -4.80
CA ASN A 53 3.50 -36.93 -3.50
C ASN A 53 2.69 -35.69 -3.07
N ILE A 54 2.65 -34.63 -3.88
CA ILE A 54 1.83 -33.42 -3.68
C ILE A 54 1.10 -33.13 -5.02
N GLN A 55 -0.11 -32.59 -4.97
CA GLN A 55 -0.98 -32.51 -6.15
C GLN A 55 -0.46 -31.54 -7.24
N SER A 56 0.03 -30.36 -6.88
CA SER A 56 0.74 -29.40 -7.75
C SER A 56 1.32 -28.24 -6.91
N ILE A 57 2.24 -27.47 -7.49
CA ILE A 57 2.71 -26.18 -6.94
C ILE A 57 2.41 -25.07 -7.94
N SER A 58 1.84 -23.98 -7.43
CA SER A 58 1.59 -22.78 -8.22
C SER A 58 2.89 -22.00 -8.50
N ALA A 59 3.02 -21.53 -9.72
CA ALA A 59 4.14 -20.76 -10.22
C ALA A 59 3.69 -19.71 -11.24
N GLU A 60 4.58 -18.80 -11.62
CA GLU A 60 4.29 -17.72 -12.56
C GLU A 60 5.39 -17.61 -13.61
N ILE A 61 5.00 -17.32 -14.85
CA ILE A 61 5.94 -17.04 -15.93
C ILE A 61 6.53 -15.64 -15.73
N ILE A 62 7.84 -15.57 -15.58
CA ILE A 62 8.58 -14.32 -15.33
C ILE A 62 9.33 -13.79 -16.56
N GLY A 63 9.44 -14.61 -17.61
CA GLY A 63 10.12 -14.20 -18.83
C GLY A 63 10.37 -15.35 -19.80
N PHE A 64 11.14 -15.04 -20.85
CA PHE A 64 11.50 -15.99 -21.89
C PHE A 64 12.99 -15.84 -22.19
N ARG A 65 13.69 -16.95 -22.37
CA ARG A 65 15.12 -16.96 -22.72
C ARG A 65 15.43 -18.16 -23.60
N ASN A 66 16.17 -17.96 -24.68
CA ASN A 66 16.64 -19.03 -25.56
C ASN A 66 15.52 -20.03 -25.97
N ASN A 67 14.35 -19.51 -26.33
CA ASN A 67 13.16 -20.30 -26.68
C ASN A 67 12.66 -21.23 -25.55
N LYS A 68 12.78 -20.78 -24.30
CA LYS A 68 12.24 -21.44 -23.10
C LYS A 68 11.40 -20.46 -22.29
N ASN A 69 10.41 -20.98 -21.57
CA ASN A 69 9.67 -20.21 -20.58
C ASN A 69 10.44 -20.23 -19.26
N LEU A 70 10.67 -19.06 -18.67
CA LEU A 70 11.23 -18.89 -17.33
C LEU A 70 10.10 -18.77 -16.33
N ILE A 71 10.13 -19.61 -15.30
CA ILE A 71 9.06 -19.75 -14.32
C ILE A 71 9.65 -19.60 -12.93
N ALA A 72 9.00 -18.82 -12.07
CA ALA A 72 9.33 -18.76 -10.65
C ALA A 72 8.19 -19.27 -9.80
N MET A 73 8.53 -20.02 -8.77
CA MET A 73 7.57 -20.68 -7.90
C MET A 73 7.03 -19.71 -6.84
N HIS A 74 5.78 -19.93 -6.45
CA HIS A 74 5.18 -19.20 -5.34
C HIS A 74 5.58 -19.78 -3.97
N GLN A 75 5.96 -21.06 -3.93
CA GLN A 75 6.47 -21.78 -2.76
C GLN A 75 7.94 -22.14 -2.99
N LEU A 76 8.78 -21.86 -2.00
CA LEU A 76 10.24 -22.02 -2.12
C LEU A 76 10.70 -23.47 -1.87
N ASP A 77 10.04 -24.18 -0.97
CA ASP A 77 10.36 -25.57 -0.63
C ASP A 77 9.58 -26.53 -1.55
N SER A 78 10.23 -27.05 -2.59
CA SER A 78 9.57 -27.95 -3.53
C SER A 78 10.47 -29.08 -4.03
N ASN A 79 9.85 -30.24 -4.23
CA ASN A 79 10.49 -31.42 -4.83
C ASN A 79 10.30 -31.45 -6.35
N VAL A 80 10.49 -30.31 -7.03
CA VAL A 80 10.41 -30.24 -8.49
C VAL A 80 11.55 -31.05 -9.09
N LYS A 81 11.20 -31.98 -9.99
CA LYS A 81 12.18 -32.79 -10.74
C LYS A 81 12.24 -32.37 -12.21
N ILE A 82 13.37 -32.64 -12.85
CA ILE A 82 13.47 -32.57 -14.31
C ILE A 82 12.38 -33.47 -14.93
N GLY A 83 11.71 -32.97 -15.96
CA GLY A 83 10.59 -33.64 -16.62
C GLY A 83 9.23 -33.50 -15.91
N SER A 84 9.14 -32.75 -14.81
CA SER A 84 7.84 -32.41 -14.20
C SER A 84 6.97 -31.66 -15.20
N LYS A 85 5.68 -32.00 -15.27
CA LYS A 85 4.73 -31.34 -16.16
C LYS A 85 4.36 -29.96 -15.61
N VAL A 86 4.41 -28.95 -16.46
CA VAL A 86 3.98 -27.59 -16.14
C VAL A 86 2.76 -27.26 -16.97
N ARG A 87 1.66 -26.87 -16.31
CA ARG A 87 0.35 -26.64 -16.93
C ARG A 87 -0.06 -25.20 -16.77
N LEU A 88 -0.48 -24.55 -17.85
CA LEU A 88 -1.05 -23.21 -17.79
C LEU A 88 -2.44 -23.27 -17.15
N ILE A 89 -2.65 -22.51 -16.08
CA ILE A 89 -3.93 -22.44 -15.34
C ILE A 89 -4.71 -21.20 -15.74
N SER A 90 -4.04 -20.05 -15.78
CA SER A 90 -4.65 -18.79 -16.21
C SER A 90 -3.60 -17.83 -16.78
N ASP A 91 -4.06 -16.82 -17.52
CA ASP A 91 -3.21 -15.74 -18.01
C ASP A 91 -2.71 -14.81 -16.88
N GLY A 92 -3.30 -14.90 -15.68
CA GLY A 92 -2.96 -14.09 -14.52
C GLY A 92 -3.28 -12.59 -14.68
N ILE A 93 -4.04 -12.22 -15.71
CA ILE A 93 -4.28 -10.82 -16.11
C ILE A 93 -5.39 -10.20 -15.26
N ASN A 94 -6.46 -10.96 -15.01
CA ASN A 94 -7.64 -10.49 -14.29
C ASN A 94 -7.74 -11.13 -12.90
N LEU A 95 -8.21 -10.36 -11.92
CA LEU A 95 -8.63 -10.88 -10.63
C LEU A 95 -10.15 -10.82 -10.49
N SER A 96 -10.70 -11.74 -9.70
CA SER A 96 -12.07 -11.67 -9.21
C SER A 96 -12.24 -10.50 -8.25
N VAL A 97 -13.22 -9.65 -8.52
CA VAL A 97 -13.61 -8.50 -7.69
C VAL A 97 -15.11 -8.53 -7.44
N GLY A 98 -15.56 -7.79 -6.44
CA GLY A 98 -16.97 -7.68 -6.08
C GLY A 98 -17.14 -7.27 -4.62
N ASP A 99 -18.37 -6.97 -4.24
CA ASP A 99 -18.75 -6.64 -2.86
C ASP A 99 -18.51 -7.83 -1.92
N GLU A 100 -18.39 -9.05 -2.43
CA GLU A 100 -18.08 -10.26 -1.67
C GLU A 100 -16.67 -10.25 -1.05
N LEU A 101 -15.81 -9.30 -1.46
CA LEU A 101 -14.50 -9.07 -0.87
C LEU A 101 -14.56 -8.28 0.46
N LEU A 102 -15.65 -7.56 0.71
CA LEU A 102 -15.85 -6.72 1.89
C LEU A 102 -15.77 -7.57 3.18
N GLY A 103 -14.95 -7.15 4.15
CA GLY A 103 -14.70 -7.86 5.41
C GLY A 103 -13.85 -9.14 5.26
N ARG A 104 -13.20 -9.36 4.11
CA ARG A 104 -12.36 -10.55 3.83
C ARG A 104 -10.88 -10.27 4.06
N VAL A 105 -10.16 -11.34 4.39
CA VAL A 105 -8.69 -11.35 4.39
C VAL A 105 -8.21 -12.36 3.36
N LEU A 106 -7.42 -11.90 2.40
CA LEU A 106 -6.96 -12.69 1.26
C LEU A 106 -5.43 -12.64 1.12
N ASP A 107 -4.86 -13.63 0.44
CA ASP A 107 -3.46 -13.61 0.03
C ASP A 107 -3.24 -12.88 -1.33
N GLY A 108 -2.00 -12.85 -1.82
CA GLY A 108 -1.66 -12.21 -3.10
C GLY A 108 -2.31 -12.87 -4.34
N MET A 109 -2.77 -14.12 -4.22
CA MET A 109 -3.50 -14.86 -5.26
C MET A 109 -5.02 -14.69 -5.14
N GLY A 110 -5.51 -14.11 -4.05
CA GLY A 110 -6.93 -13.94 -3.76
C GLY A 110 -7.52 -15.10 -2.96
N ASN A 111 -6.70 -16.02 -2.46
CA ASN A 111 -7.18 -17.12 -1.63
C ASN A 111 -7.51 -16.60 -0.21
N PRO A 112 -8.59 -17.09 0.42
CA PRO A 112 -8.93 -16.73 1.80
C PRO A 112 -7.85 -17.09 2.83
N LEU A 113 -7.47 -16.12 3.66
CA LEU A 113 -6.65 -16.31 4.87
C LEU A 113 -7.49 -16.24 6.16
N ASP A 114 -8.79 -15.97 6.04
CA ASP A 114 -9.72 -15.81 7.14
C ASP A 114 -10.46 -17.11 7.52
N ASN A 115 -10.05 -18.26 7.00
CA ASN A 115 -10.71 -19.56 7.15
C ASN A 115 -12.18 -19.59 6.67
N LYS A 116 -12.60 -18.62 5.85
CA LYS A 116 -13.90 -18.66 5.18
C LYS A 116 -13.76 -19.32 3.80
N LYS A 117 -14.90 -19.64 3.18
CA LYS A 117 -14.94 -20.21 1.82
C LYS A 117 -14.33 -19.25 0.79
N GLU A 118 -13.93 -19.81 -0.35
CA GLU A 118 -13.49 -19.03 -1.51
C GLU A 118 -14.49 -17.95 -1.87
N VAL A 119 -13.97 -16.79 -2.29
CA VAL A 119 -14.81 -15.69 -2.77
C VAL A 119 -15.26 -16.04 -4.18
N ILE A 120 -16.56 -16.18 -4.37
CA ILE A 120 -17.16 -16.41 -5.69
C ILE A 120 -17.72 -15.08 -6.15
N THR A 121 -17.19 -14.53 -7.25
CA THR A 121 -17.70 -13.30 -7.86
C THR A 121 -17.87 -13.50 -9.36
N ASN A 122 -18.77 -12.71 -9.95
CA ASN A 122 -19.01 -12.71 -11.39
C ASN A 122 -18.26 -11.56 -12.10
N GLU A 123 -17.67 -10.64 -11.34
CA GLU A 123 -16.96 -9.48 -11.87
C GLU A 123 -15.45 -9.69 -11.80
N THR A 124 -14.75 -9.08 -12.76
CA THR A 124 -13.30 -9.15 -12.85
C THR A 124 -12.70 -7.78 -13.09
N TRP A 125 -11.47 -7.58 -12.62
CA TRP A 125 -10.71 -6.37 -12.87
C TRP A 125 -9.26 -6.71 -13.25
N PRO A 126 -8.63 -5.96 -14.18
CA PRO A 126 -7.23 -6.17 -14.52
C PRO A 126 -6.31 -5.94 -13.32
N LEU A 127 -5.39 -6.87 -13.05
CA LEU A 127 -4.45 -6.78 -11.93
C LEU A 127 -3.58 -5.52 -11.97
N TYR A 128 -3.16 -5.13 -13.16
CA TYR A 128 -2.36 -3.93 -13.41
C TYR A 128 -3.21 -2.68 -13.68
N GLY A 129 -4.53 -2.79 -13.52
CA GLY A 129 -5.47 -1.69 -13.64
C GLY A 129 -5.79 -1.30 -15.08
N LYS A 130 -6.53 -0.20 -15.21
CA LYS A 130 -6.89 0.42 -16.48
C LYS A 130 -6.19 1.77 -16.59
N ILE A 131 -5.72 2.10 -17.79
CA ILE A 131 -5.11 3.40 -18.05
C ILE A 131 -6.21 4.46 -18.00
N ILE A 132 -6.00 5.48 -17.16
CA ILE A 132 -6.86 6.67 -17.08
C ILE A 132 -6.07 7.85 -17.64
N ASN A 133 -6.71 8.63 -18.53
CA ASN A 133 -6.13 9.88 -18.99
C ASN A 133 -6.05 10.86 -17.79
N PRO A 134 -4.85 11.33 -17.40
CA PRO A 134 -4.70 12.24 -16.26
C PRO A 134 -5.54 13.52 -16.38
N LEU A 135 -5.76 14.02 -17.61
CA LEU A 135 -6.53 15.24 -17.85
C LEU A 135 -8.04 15.06 -17.63
N GLN A 136 -8.52 13.83 -17.54
CA GLN A 136 -9.92 13.50 -17.27
C GLN A 136 -10.20 13.29 -15.78
N ARG A 137 -9.17 13.30 -14.93
CA ARG A 137 -9.34 13.09 -13.49
C ARG A 137 -9.99 14.30 -12.84
N ASN A 138 -10.90 14.05 -11.93
CA ASN A 138 -11.45 15.10 -11.08
C ASN A 138 -10.34 15.69 -10.21
N LYS A 139 -10.37 17.02 -9.99
CA LYS A 139 -9.44 17.70 -9.09
C LYS A 139 -9.62 17.22 -7.66
N VAL A 140 -8.58 17.33 -6.86
CA VAL A 140 -8.69 17.15 -5.41
C VAL A 140 -9.15 18.49 -4.81
N ASP A 141 -10.42 18.59 -4.45
CA ASP A 141 -11.07 19.84 -4.03
C ASP A 141 -11.79 19.74 -2.67
N LYS A 142 -11.81 18.54 -2.06
CA LYS A 142 -12.49 18.27 -0.79
C LYS A 142 -11.54 17.66 0.23
N PRO A 143 -11.58 18.10 1.50
CA PRO A 143 -10.94 17.40 2.60
C PRO A 143 -11.41 15.96 2.72
N PHE A 144 -10.49 15.08 3.10
CA PHE A 144 -10.72 13.69 3.47
C PHE A 144 -10.44 13.53 4.96
N ASP A 145 -11.49 13.31 5.75
CA ASP A 145 -11.38 13.10 7.19
C ASP A 145 -10.70 11.75 7.46
N VAL A 146 -9.48 11.78 8.00
CA VAL A 146 -8.73 10.57 8.38
C VAL A 146 -9.00 10.12 9.82
N GLY A 147 -9.76 10.89 10.59
CA GLY A 147 -10.07 10.64 11.99
C GLY A 147 -8.92 10.92 12.97
N VAL A 148 -7.86 11.59 12.51
CA VAL A 148 -6.65 11.91 13.29
C VAL A 148 -6.47 13.43 13.32
N ARG A 149 -6.60 14.02 14.50
CA ARG A 149 -6.70 15.47 14.72
C ARG A 149 -5.55 16.26 14.14
N SER A 150 -4.32 15.84 14.46
CA SER A 150 -3.11 16.52 13.99
C SER A 150 -2.97 16.47 12.46
N ILE A 151 -3.44 15.41 11.80
CA ILE A 151 -3.47 15.32 10.34
C ILE A 151 -4.57 16.22 9.79
N ASN A 152 -5.82 16.05 10.25
CA ASN A 152 -6.97 16.82 9.79
C ASN A 152 -6.76 18.34 9.90
N ALA A 153 -6.20 18.81 11.02
CA ALA A 153 -6.04 20.23 11.28
C ALA A 153 -4.78 20.85 10.63
N LEU A 154 -3.63 20.18 10.69
CA LEU A 154 -2.32 20.80 10.39
C LEU A 154 -1.73 20.37 9.04
N MET A 155 -2.25 19.28 8.47
CA MET A 155 -1.76 18.65 7.23
C MET A 155 -2.94 18.01 6.51
N THR A 156 -4.00 18.78 6.27
CA THR A 156 -5.26 18.24 5.74
C THR A 156 -5.01 17.45 4.47
N ILE A 157 -5.58 16.25 4.43
CA ILE A 157 -5.51 15.35 3.29
C ILE A 157 -6.76 15.56 2.44
N GLY A 158 -6.61 15.55 1.11
CA GLY A 158 -7.73 15.67 0.19
C GLY A 158 -8.23 14.32 -0.33
N MET A 159 -9.48 14.27 -0.78
CA MET A 159 -10.07 13.10 -1.43
C MET A 159 -9.33 12.77 -2.74
N GLY A 160 -8.72 11.59 -2.83
CA GLY A 160 -7.89 11.19 -3.96
C GLY A 160 -6.42 11.62 -3.86
N GLN A 161 -5.99 12.14 -2.70
CA GLN A 161 -4.57 12.46 -2.49
C GLN A 161 -3.73 11.21 -2.20
N ARG A 162 -2.45 11.26 -2.58
CA ARG A 162 -1.47 10.19 -2.37
C ARG A 162 -0.39 10.65 -1.39
N ILE A 163 -0.31 10.01 -0.24
CA ILE A 163 0.53 10.43 0.88
C ILE A 163 1.53 9.34 1.27
N GLY A 164 2.76 9.75 1.55
CA GLY A 164 3.76 8.88 2.16
C GLY A 164 3.65 8.87 3.68
N ILE A 165 3.81 7.72 4.34
CA ILE A 165 4.08 7.66 5.78
C ILE A 165 5.50 7.16 5.98
N ILE A 166 6.39 8.07 6.33
CA ILE A 166 7.81 7.78 6.53
C ILE A 166 8.02 7.47 8.00
N ALA A 167 8.37 6.23 8.31
CA ALA A 167 8.45 5.78 9.69
C ALA A 167 9.55 4.74 9.90
N GLY A 168 10.28 4.89 11.01
CA GLY A 168 11.18 3.85 11.51
C GLY A 168 10.44 2.74 12.27
N SER A 169 11.17 1.71 12.68
CA SER A 169 10.61 0.67 13.56
C SER A 169 10.29 1.23 14.95
N GLY A 170 9.11 0.86 15.49
CA GLY A 170 8.73 1.13 16.88
C GLY A 170 8.13 2.51 17.18
N VAL A 171 7.99 3.39 16.18
CA VAL A 171 7.51 4.78 16.38
C VAL A 171 5.99 4.95 16.38
N GLY A 172 5.22 3.85 16.36
CA GLY A 172 3.75 3.90 16.35
C GLY A 172 3.07 3.85 14.98
N LYS A 173 3.80 3.51 13.89
CA LYS A 173 3.25 3.34 12.52
C LYS A 173 1.96 2.52 12.51
N SER A 174 2.00 1.31 13.07
CA SER A 174 0.86 0.39 13.02
C SER A 174 -0.37 0.94 13.74
N ILE A 175 -0.19 1.67 14.85
CA ILE A 175 -1.29 2.30 15.59
C ILE A 175 -1.93 3.39 14.74
N LEU A 176 -1.12 4.25 14.10
CA LEU A 176 -1.65 5.28 13.21
C LEU A 176 -2.44 4.69 12.04
N LEU A 177 -1.92 3.62 11.40
CA LEU A 177 -2.64 2.92 10.34
C LEU A 177 -3.97 2.32 10.81
N GLN A 178 -3.99 1.76 12.03
CA GLN A 178 -5.22 1.23 12.65
C GLN A 178 -6.25 2.33 12.89
N MET A 179 -5.81 3.48 13.43
CA MET A 179 -6.68 4.64 13.64
C MET A 179 -7.31 5.12 12.32
N MET A 180 -6.51 5.31 11.27
CA MET A 180 -7.03 5.74 9.97
C MET A 180 -7.97 4.68 9.35
N SER A 181 -7.63 3.39 9.44
CA SER A 181 -8.48 2.31 8.92
C SER A 181 -9.84 2.27 9.61
N LYS A 182 -9.88 2.61 10.91
CA LYS A 182 -11.10 2.63 11.72
C LYS A 182 -11.93 3.89 11.52
N TYR A 183 -11.28 5.05 11.51
CA TYR A 183 -11.96 6.34 11.68
C TYR A 183 -12.15 7.14 10.40
N ALA A 184 -11.39 6.84 9.34
CA ALA A 184 -11.49 7.58 8.10
C ALA A 184 -12.88 7.47 7.45
N GLU A 185 -13.32 8.59 6.87
CA GLU A 185 -14.58 8.69 6.15
C GLU A 185 -14.43 8.15 4.71
N ALA A 186 -14.36 6.83 4.60
CA ALA A 186 -14.32 6.10 3.35
C ALA A 186 -15.43 5.06 3.28
N ASP A 187 -15.96 4.84 2.07
CA ASP A 187 -16.93 3.79 1.77
C ASP A 187 -16.30 2.39 1.87
N VAL A 188 -15.04 2.28 1.44
CA VAL A 188 -14.26 1.03 1.44
C VAL A 188 -12.85 1.32 1.91
N VAL A 189 -12.28 0.42 2.72
CA VAL A 189 -10.89 0.50 3.16
C VAL A 189 -10.16 -0.73 2.65
N VAL A 190 -9.11 -0.53 1.85
CA VAL A 190 -8.26 -1.60 1.34
C VAL A 190 -6.90 -1.52 2.02
N VAL A 191 -6.50 -2.57 2.73
CA VAL A 191 -5.23 -2.62 3.47
C VAL A 191 -4.33 -3.71 2.89
N GLY A 192 -3.20 -3.31 2.33
CA GLY A 192 -2.13 -4.21 1.89
C GLY A 192 -1.07 -4.35 2.97
N LEU A 193 -0.85 -5.57 3.45
CA LEU A 193 0.21 -5.94 4.39
C LEU A 193 1.25 -6.79 3.65
N ILE A 194 2.28 -6.13 3.10
CA ILE A 194 3.24 -6.70 2.16
C ILE A 194 4.62 -6.81 2.82
N GLY A 195 5.15 -8.03 2.89
CA GLY A 195 6.50 -8.30 3.37
C GLY A 195 6.73 -8.03 4.86
N GLU A 196 5.65 -7.86 5.63
CA GLU A 196 5.71 -7.75 7.09
C GLU A 196 5.84 -9.14 7.73
N ARG A 197 6.25 -9.19 9.01
CA ARG A 197 6.37 -10.48 9.72
C ARG A 197 5.00 -11.09 9.96
N ALA A 198 4.87 -12.42 9.84
CA ALA A 198 3.59 -13.12 10.00
C ALA A 198 2.89 -12.81 11.34
N ARG A 199 3.65 -12.65 12.43
CA ARG A 199 3.09 -12.25 13.74
C ARG A 199 2.50 -10.84 13.72
N GLU A 200 3.14 -9.90 13.03
CA GLU A 200 2.73 -8.49 12.94
C GLU A 200 1.49 -8.37 12.06
N VAL A 201 1.47 -9.13 10.95
CA VAL A 201 0.29 -9.31 10.09
C VAL A 201 -0.90 -9.84 10.89
N LYS A 202 -0.70 -10.91 11.67
CA LYS A 202 -1.77 -11.50 12.50
C LYS A 202 -2.37 -10.47 13.46
N THR A 203 -1.53 -9.77 14.23
CA THR A 203 -1.98 -8.74 15.17
C THR A 203 -2.75 -7.63 14.45
N MET A 204 -2.24 -7.14 13.31
CA MET A 204 -2.91 -6.10 12.53
C MET A 204 -4.28 -6.56 12.02
N VAL A 205 -4.36 -7.77 11.46
CA VAL A 205 -5.61 -8.35 10.95
C VAL A 205 -6.65 -8.53 12.07
N GLU A 206 -6.24 -9.07 13.22
CA GLU A 206 -7.15 -9.26 14.36
C GLU A 206 -7.70 -7.93 14.89
N THR A 207 -6.86 -6.89 14.96
CA THR A 207 -7.28 -5.56 15.38
C THR A 207 -8.22 -4.91 14.36
N LEU A 208 -7.88 -4.93 13.07
CA LEU A 208 -8.72 -4.34 12.02
C LEU A 208 -10.08 -5.04 11.92
N LYS A 209 -10.12 -6.38 12.04
CA LYS A 209 -11.39 -7.12 12.08
C LYS A 209 -12.28 -6.74 13.24
N LYS A 210 -11.71 -6.41 14.41
CA LYS A 210 -12.49 -5.93 15.56
C LYS A 210 -13.05 -4.53 15.33
N TYR A 211 -12.40 -3.72 14.51
CA TYR A 211 -12.82 -2.35 14.18
C TYR A 211 -13.80 -2.29 13.01
N ASP A 212 -13.88 -3.35 12.21
CA ASP A 212 -14.70 -3.39 11.01
C ASP A 212 -16.17 -3.72 11.29
N GLU A 213 -16.88 -2.82 11.98
CA GLU A 213 -18.29 -2.99 12.31
C GLU A 213 -19.21 -3.05 11.08
N GLN A 214 -18.80 -2.45 9.97
CA GLN A 214 -19.59 -2.31 8.74
C GLN A 214 -19.16 -3.27 7.63
N ASN A 215 -18.22 -4.20 7.91
CA ASN A 215 -17.57 -5.07 6.93
C ASN A 215 -16.94 -4.30 5.74
N LYS A 216 -16.50 -3.06 5.91
CA LYS A 216 -15.93 -2.24 4.82
C LYS A 216 -14.43 -2.43 4.59
N ILE A 217 -13.74 -3.20 5.45
CA ILE A 217 -12.29 -3.38 5.38
C ILE A 217 -11.94 -4.67 4.62
N ILE A 218 -11.16 -4.52 3.55
CA ILE A 218 -10.58 -5.61 2.76
C ILE A 218 -9.09 -5.66 3.07
N ILE A 219 -8.58 -6.82 3.49
CA ILE A 219 -7.16 -6.97 3.81
C ILE A 219 -6.50 -7.95 2.85
N ILE A 220 -5.43 -7.53 2.19
CA ILE A 220 -4.55 -8.41 1.42
C ILE A 220 -3.26 -8.56 2.19
N ALA A 221 -2.93 -9.78 2.60
CA ALA A 221 -1.75 -10.06 3.41
C ALA A 221 -0.80 -11.01 2.69
N VAL A 222 0.44 -10.57 2.50
CA VAL A 222 1.52 -11.37 1.93
C VAL A 222 2.76 -11.21 2.81
N PRO A 223 2.98 -12.09 3.81
CA PRO A 223 4.08 -11.95 4.75
C PRO A 223 5.46 -12.14 4.08
N ALA A 224 6.52 -11.79 4.82
CA ALA A 224 7.91 -11.80 4.34
C ALA A 224 8.45 -13.17 3.90
N ASP A 225 7.89 -14.26 4.44
CA ASP A 225 8.27 -15.65 4.12
C ASP A 225 7.70 -16.14 2.78
N ARG A 226 6.89 -15.32 2.10
CA ARG A 226 6.32 -15.61 0.78
C ARG A 226 7.20 -15.09 -0.35
N SER A 227 7.06 -15.74 -1.51
CA SER A 227 7.77 -15.40 -2.74
C SER A 227 7.66 -13.89 -3.06
N PRO A 228 8.75 -13.25 -3.54
CA PRO A 228 8.74 -11.85 -3.98
C PRO A 228 7.63 -11.57 -5.01
N LEU A 229 7.31 -12.53 -5.88
CA LEU A 229 6.24 -12.42 -6.86
C LEU A 229 4.88 -12.22 -6.18
N LEU A 230 4.58 -13.02 -5.16
CA LEU A 230 3.33 -12.89 -4.41
C LEU A 230 3.25 -11.55 -3.69
N ARG A 231 4.37 -11.05 -3.14
CA ARG A 231 4.43 -9.72 -2.50
C ARG A 231 4.09 -8.62 -3.51
N MET A 232 4.65 -8.70 -4.71
CA MET A 232 4.36 -7.77 -5.79
C MET A 232 2.92 -7.88 -6.29
N LYS A 233 2.40 -9.10 -6.38
CA LYS A 233 1.02 -9.37 -6.79
C LYS A 233 0.02 -8.87 -5.76
N GLY A 234 0.31 -9.04 -4.47
CA GLY A 234 -0.49 -8.51 -3.37
C GLY A 234 -0.67 -7.00 -3.45
N ALA A 235 0.41 -6.24 -3.68
CA ALA A 235 0.32 -4.79 -3.84
C ALA A 235 -0.51 -4.36 -5.07
N ASN A 236 -0.30 -5.01 -6.21
CA ASN A 236 -1.11 -4.75 -7.41
C ASN A 236 -2.58 -5.13 -7.21
N ARG A 237 -2.85 -6.22 -6.49
CA ARG A 237 -4.21 -6.67 -6.13
C ARG A 237 -4.92 -5.67 -5.24
N CYS A 238 -4.26 -5.14 -4.19
CA CYS A 238 -4.84 -4.06 -3.37
C CYS A 238 -5.26 -2.87 -4.23
N THR A 239 -4.35 -2.42 -5.09
CA THR A 239 -4.58 -1.26 -5.95
C THR A 239 -5.71 -1.52 -6.94
N ALA A 240 -5.76 -2.72 -7.52
CA ALA A 240 -6.82 -3.12 -8.43
C ALA A 240 -8.20 -3.23 -7.76
N ILE A 241 -8.26 -3.73 -6.53
CA ILE A 241 -9.50 -3.76 -5.75
C ILE A 241 -9.98 -2.32 -5.48
N ALA A 242 -9.07 -1.42 -5.10
CA ALA A 242 -9.39 -0.01 -4.90
C ALA A 242 -9.89 0.68 -6.20
N GLU A 243 -9.25 0.41 -7.34
CA GLU A 243 -9.69 0.89 -8.66
C GLU A 243 -11.10 0.40 -9.03
N TYR A 244 -11.40 -0.88 -8.74
CA TYR A 244 -12.73 -1.43 -8.96
C TYR A 244 -13.78 -0.65 -8.16
N PHE A 245 -13.59 -0.46 -6.85
CA PHE A 245 -14.55 0.28 -6.02
C PHE A 245 -14.64 1.76 -6.42
N ARG A 246 -13.52 2.40 -6.79
CA ARG A 246 -13.53 3.76 -7.37
C ARG A 246 -14.42 3.83 -8.61
N SER A 247 -14.29 2.87 -9.51
CA SER A 247 -15.11 2.81 -10.74
C SER A 247 -16.61 2.61 -10.47
N LYS A 248 -16.97 2.14 -9.26
CA LYS A 248 -18.35 2.02 -8.77
C LYS A 248 -18.83 3.27 -8.03
N GLY A 249 -18.09 4.38 -8.11
CA GLY A 249 -18.44 5.64 -7.45
C GLY A 249 -18.07 5.71 -5.97
N LYS A 250 -17.27 4.77 -5.45
CA LYS A 250 -16.91 4.70 -4.02
C LYS A 250 -15.66 5.49 -3.71
N ASN A 251 -15.64 6.14 -2.54
CA ASN A 251 -14.46 6.74 -1.94
C ASN A 251 -13.70 5.68 -1.15
N VAL A 252 -12.50 5.35 -1.63
CA VAL A 252 -11.68 4.27 -1.10
C VAL A 252 -10.48 4.83 -0.34
N LEU A 253 -10.25 4.35 0.87
CA LEU A 253 -8.98 4.49 1.55
C LEU A 253 -8.08 3.30 1.20
N LEU A 254 -6.95 3.54 0.54
CA LEU A 254 -5.93 2.52 0.31
C LEU A 254 -4.76 2.72 1.27
N ILE A 255 -4.44 1.71 2.07
CA ILE A 255 -3.22 1.68 2.89
C ILE A 255 -2.31 0.60 2.34
N MET A 256 -1.11 0.99 1.91
CA MET A 256 -0.08 0.08 1.41
C MET A 256 1.09 0.04 2.41
N ASP A 257 1.16 -1.04 3.20
CA ASP A 257 2.20 -1.28 4.20
C ASP A 257 3.07 -2.48 3.82
N SER A 258 4.21 -2.32 3.14
CA SER A 258 4.86 -1.05 2.77
C SER A 258 5.35 -0.99 1.33
N LEU A 259 5.49 0.23 0.82
CA LEU A 259 6.09 0.49 -0.49
C LEU A 259 7.56 0.05 -0.52
N THR A 260 8.29 0.19 0.59
CA THR A 260 9.66 -0.33 0.73
C THR A 260 9.73 -1.84 0.55
N ARG A 261 8.80 -2.60 1.14
CA ARG A 261 8.75 -4.06 0.97
C ARG A 261 8.38 -4.48 -0.44
N VAL A 262 7.55 -3.69 -1.12
CA VAL A 262 7.22 -3.86 -2.54
C VAL A 262 8.46 -3.60 -3.41
N ALA A 263 9.21 -2.53 -3.15
CA ALA A 263 10.46 -2.23 -3.83
C ALA A 263 11.53 -3.32 -3.61
N HIS A 264 11.65 -3.86 -2.39
CA HIS A 264 12.53 -4.98 -2.09
C HIS A 264 12.14 -6.24 -2.87
N ALA A 265 10.85 -6.56 -2.93
CA ALA A 265 10.37 -7.70 -3.72
C ALA A 265 10.71 -7.53 -5.21
N LYS A 266 10.54 -6.33 -5.77
CA LYS A 266 10.93 -6.04 -7.16
C LYS A 266 12.44 -6.15 -7.38
N ARG A 267 13.25 -5.70 -6.41
CA ARG A 267 14.71 -5.83 -6.43
C ARG A 267 15.13 -7.29 -6.46
N GLU A 268 14.56 -8.14 -5.60
CA GLU A 268 14.84 -9.57 -5.56
C GLU A 268 14.55 -10.24 -6.92
N ILE A 269 13.41 -9.90 -7.54
CA ILE A 269 13.04 -10.42 -8.87
C ILE A 269 14.00 -9.91 -9.96
N GLY A 270 14.30 -8.62 -9.99
CA GLY A 270 15.18 -8.02 -10.99
C GLY A 270 16.59 -8.63 -10.96
N LEU A 271 17.16 -8.79 -9.77
CA LEU A 271 18.47 -9.42 -9.59
C LEU A 271 18.46 -10.90 -10.02
N ALA A 272 17.40 -11.65 -9.71
CA ALA A 272 17.27 -13.03 -10.15
C ALA A 272 17.17 -13.16 -11.68
N LEU A 273 16.60 -12.16 -12.36
CA LEU A 273 16.54 -12.08 -13.82
C LEU A 273 17.85 -11.57 -14.46
N GLY A 274 18.84 -11.16 -13.66
CA GLY A 274 20.14 -10.67 -14.12
C GLY A 274 20.20 -9.16 -14.39
N GLU A 275 19.21 -8.40 -13.91
CA GLU A 275 19.23 -6.94 -14.01
C GLU A 275 20.37 -6.36 -13.16
N GLN A 276 21.16 -5.45 -13.75
CA GLN A 276 22.28 -4.83 -13.05
C GLN A 276 21.77 -3.79 -12.04
N PRO A 277 22.22 -3.84 -10.77
CA PRO A 277 21.87 -2.81 -9.80
C PRO A 277 22.54 -1.48 -10.16
N THR A 278 21.84 -0.38 -9.93
CA THR A 278 22.34 0.98 -10.18
C THR A 278 22.54 1.72 -8.85
N SER A 279 21.54 2.48 -8.39
CA SER A 279 21.60 3.28 -7.17
C SER A 279 21.41 2.42 -5.92
N LYS A 280 22.42 2.38 -5.04
CA LYS A 280 22.42 1.64 -3.76
C LYS A 280 21.95 0.17 -3.87
N GLY A 281 22.23 -0.49 -4.98
CA GLY A 281 21.85 -1.90 -5.16
C GLY A 281 20.43 -2.11 -5.72
N TYR A 282 19.69 -1.05 -6.04
CA TYR A 282 18.37 -1.15 -6.68
C TYR A 282 18.49 -1.22 -8.21
N PRO A 283 17.84 -2.20 -8.85
CA PRO A 283 17.71 -2.24 -10.30
C PRO A 283 16.78 -1.12 -10.84
N PRO A 284 16.99 -0.65 -12.09
CA PRO A 284 16.10 0.33 -12.75
C PRO A 284 14.61 -0.02 -12.72
N SER A 285 14.27 -1.31 -12.76
CA SER A 285 12.89 -1.81 -12.71
C SER A 285 12.18 -1.51 -11.38
N VAL A 286 12.93 -1.29 -10.30
CA VAL A 286 12.36 -0.86 -9.00
C VAL A 286 11.94 0.59 -9.07
N ILE A 287 12.80 1.45 -9.59
CA ILE A 287 12.56 2.90 -9.66
C ILE A 287 11.39 3.21 -10.59
N SER A 288 11.28 2.50 -11.72
CA SER A 288 10.14 2.64 -12.65
C SER A 288 8.82 2.05 -12.13
N MET A 289 8.88 1.04 -11.25
CA MET A 289 7.67 0.43 -10.67
C MET A 289 6.96 1.35 -9.68
N ILE A 290 7.70 2.13 -8.88
CA ILE A 290 7.13 2.99 -7.84
C ILE A 290 6.11 4.00 -8.43
N PRO A 291 6.46 4.83 -9.44
CA PRO A 291 5.49 5.72 -10.08
C PRO A 291 4.33 4.94 -10.70
N SER A 292 4.61 3.82 -11.38
CA SER A 292 3.57 3.00 -12.03
C SER A 292 2.53 2.46 -11.05
N LEU A 293 2.91 2.17 -9.81
CA LEU A 293 1.99 1.70 -8.77
C LEU A 293 1.23 2.88 -8.13
N ILE A 294 1.91 3.98 -7.83
CA ILE A 294 1.32 5.15 -7.17
C ILE A 294 0.33 5.88 -8.09
N GLU A 295 0.67 6.08 -9.36
CA GLU A 295 -0.15 6.81 -10.33
C GLU A 295 -1.50 6.15 -10.65
N ARG A 296 -1.69 4.87 -10.29
CA ARG A 296 -2.98 4.18 -10.42
C ARG A 296 -4.06 4.70 -9.47
N THR A 297 -3.63 5.30 -8.36
CA THR A 297 -4.50 5.86 -7.32
C THR A 297 -4.85 7.31 -7.59
N GLY A 298 -5.77 7.86 -6.79
CA GLY A 298 -6.32 9.19 -6.92
C GLY A 298 -7.75 9.24 -7.43
N ASN A 299 -8.23 10.44 -7.73
CA ASN A 299 -9.59 10.67 -8.21
C ASN A 299 -9.85 10.01 -9.56
N GLY A 300 -11.08 9.49 -9.69
CA GLY A 300 -11.56 8.90 -10.93
C GLY A 300 -11.97 9.97 -11.95
N VAL A 301 -12.58 9.50 -13.03
CA VAL A 301 -13.23 10.34 -14.04
C VAL A 301 -14.67 10.66 -13.64
N GLU A 302 -15.40 11.46 -14.42
CA GLU A 302 -16.80 11.84 -14.16
C GLU A 302 -17.66 10.68 -13.58
N ASN A 303 -18.32 10.94 -12.44
CA ASN A 303 -19.15 9.99 -11.67
C ASN A 303 -18.43 8.79 -11.02
N GLU A 304 -17.12 8.62 -11.22
CA GLU A 304 -16.32 7.71 -10.39
C GLU A 304 -15.99 8.36 -9.03
N GLY A 305 -15.65 7.52 -8.06
CA GLY A 305 -15.21 7.96 -6.74
C GLY A 305 -13.74 8.34 -6.70
N SER A 306 -13.12 8.14 -5.53
CA SER A 306 -11.72 8.49 -5.27
C SER A 306 -10.95 7.33 -4.64
N ILE A 307 -9.62 7.33 -4.81
CA ILE A 307 -8.71 6.49 -4.01
C ILE A 307 -7.74 7.42 -3.29
N THR A 308 -7.99 7.67 -2.00
CA THR A 308 -7.04 8.33 -1.12
C THR A 308 -6.05 7.29 -0.60
N ALA A 309 -4.76 7.45 -0.91
CA ALA A 309 -3.77 6.40 -0.70
C ALA A 309 -2.68 6.81 0.29
N PHE A 310 -2.38 5.94 1.24
CA PHE A 310 -1.24 6.05 2.16
C PHE A 310 -0.24 4.94 1.88
N TYR A 311 0.96 5.32 1.45
CA TYR A 311 2.07 4.41 1.21
C TYR A 311 3.06 4.54 2.35
N THR A 312 3.23 3.49 3.15
CA THR A 312 4.28 3.53 4.16
C THR A 312 5.64 3.29 3.50
N VAL A 313 6.62 4.05 3.96
CA VAL A 313 8.02 3.93 3.54
C VAL A 313 8.85 3.77 4.81
N LEU A 314 9.56 2.67 4.89
CA LEU A 314 10.47 2.41 5.99
C LEU A 314 11.73 3.22 5.73
N ALA A 315 11.98 4.21 6.57
CA ALA A 315 13.23 4.96 6.61
C ALA A 315 13.88 4.70 7.96
N ASP A 316 15.12 4.21 7.96
CA ASP A 316 15.94 4.27 9.16
C ASP A 316 16.31 5.75 9.39
N ALA A 317 16.27 6.18 10.65
CA ALA A 317 16.31 7.60 11.04
C ALA A 317 17.51 8.40 10.49
N ASP A 318 18.55 7.71 10.01
CA ASP A 318 19.79 8.31 9.50
C ASP A 318 20.00 8.14 7.99
N ASP A 319 19.16 7.37 7.25
CA ASP A 319 19.33 7.18 5.80
C ASP A 319 18.24 7.93 4.99
N HIS A 320 18.40 9.24 4.92
CA HIS A 320 17.58 10.10 4.06
C HIS A 320 17.87 9.92 2.56
N ASN A 321 18.88 9.11 2.20
CA ASN A 321 19.33 8.89 0.83
C ASN A 321 18.86 7.54 0.27
N ASP A 322 17.82 6.91 0.82
CA ASP A 322 17.24 5.69 0.25
C ASP A 322 16.49 6.04 -1.07
N PRO A 323 16.86 5.43 -2.21
CA PRO A 323 16.21 5.71 -3.50
C PRO A 323 14.70 5.48 -3.51
N VAL A 324 14.18 4.59 -2.66
CA VAL A 324 12.74 4.35 -2.52
C VAL A 324 12.08 5.53 -1.81
N VAL A 325 12.70 6.07 -0.75
CA VAL A 325 12.21 7.26 -0.04
C VAL A 325 12.22 8.46 -0.97
N ASP A 326 13.31 8.66 -1.71
CA ASP A 326 13.45 9.79 -2.64
C ASP A 326 12.43 9.71 -3.78
N SER A 327 12.29 8.54 -4.42
CA SER A 327 11.31 8.32 -5.48
C SER A 327 9.87 8.49 -4.97
N ALA A 328 9.56 7.98 -3.77
CA ALA A 328 8.27 8.18 -3.15
C ALA A 328 7.99 9.66 -2.88
N ARG A 329 8.92 10.41 -2.27
CA ARG A 329 8.78 11.85 -2.01
C ARG A 329 8.61 12.68 -3.29
N ALA A 330 9.24 12.26 -4.39
CA ALA A 330 9.13 12.94 -5.67
C ALA A 330 7.72 12.82 -6.27
N ILE A 331 7.13 11.61 -6.21
CA ILE A 331 5.85 11.29 -6.87
C ILE A 331 4.63 11.57 -5.98
N LEU A 332 4.75 11.43 -4.66
CA LEU A 332 3.62 11.62 -3.74
C LEU A 332 3.26 13.10 -3.55
N ASP A 333 1.99 13.35 -3.23
CA ASP A 333 1.41 14.68 -3.03
C ASP A 333 1.69 15.25 -1.63
N GLY A 334 2.55 14.57 -0.85
CA GLY A 334 2.84 14.90 0.54
C GLY A 334 3.38 13.70 1.31
N HIS A 335 3.77 13.94 2.56
CA HIS A 335 4.22 12.89 3.46
C HIS A 335 4.03 13.27 4.93
N ILE A 336 3.85 12.23 5.75
CA ILE A 336 3.78 12.28 7.21
C ILE A 336 5.01 11.55 7.74
N ILE A 337 5.83 12.22 8.52
CA ILE A 337 7.02 11.65 9.16
C ILE A 337 6.65 11.28 10.60
N LEU A 338 6.97 10.05 10.99
CA LEU A 338 6.87 9.61 12.38
C LEU A 338 8.24 9.74 13.07
N SER A 339 8.27 10.55 14.12
CA SER A 339 9.47 10.88 14.87
C SER A 339 9.70 9.90 16.03
N ARG A 340 10.92 9.35 16.09
CA ARG A 340 11.38 8.56 17.24
C ARG A 340 11.45 9.39 18.51
N GLU A 341 11.81 10.66 18.40
CA GLU A 341 11.87 11.59 19.53
C GLU A 341 10.48 11.78 20.17
N GLN A 342 9.46 12.04 19.35
CA GLN A 342 8.07 12.16 19.82
C GLN A 342 7.60 10.88 20.50
N SER A 343 7.91 9.72 19.91
CA SER A 343 7.61 8.40 20.47
C SER A 343 8.27 8.17 21.85
N GLN A 344 9.53 8.57 22.01
CA GLN A 344 10.27 8.46 23.28
C GLN A 344 9.71 9.38 24.37
N LEU A 345 9.12 10.52 23.98
CA LEU A 345 8.39 11.42 24.88
C LEU A 345 6.98 10.93 25.23
N GLY A 346 6.54 9.79 24.69
CA GLY A 346 5.19 9.26 24.90
C GLY A 346 4.10 10.08 24.19
N ILE A 347 4.47 10.80 23.12
CA ILE A 347 3.55 11.60 22.31
C ILE A 347 3.09 10.73 21.13
N TYR A 348 1.81 10.34 21.14
CA TYR A 348 1.20 9.52 20.09
C TYR A 348 -0.10 10.14 19.57
N PRO A 349 -0.36 10.12 18.25
CA PRO A 349 0.53 9.66 17.18
C PRO A 349 1.83 10.47 17.10
N ALA A 350 2.97 9.79 16.90
CA ALA A 350 4.30 10.39 16.99
C ALA A 350 4.68 11.17 15.72
N ILE A 351 3.80 12.08 15.27
CA ILE A 351 3.96 12.81 14.02
C ILE A 351 4.90 14.00 14.20
N ASP A 352 5.87 14.12 13.31
CA ASP A 352 6.70 15.32 13.19
C ASP A 352 5.95 16.39 12.40
N ILE A 353 5.32 17.32 13.11
CA ILE A 353 4.53 18.41 12.52
C ILE A 353 5.38 19.35 11.65
N LYS A 354 6.68 19.51 11.96
CA LYS A 354 7.59 20.42 11.25
C LYS A 354 7.97 19.84 9.89
N ASN A 355 8.34 18.56 9.86
CA ASN A 355 8.86 17.91 8.67
C ASN A 355 7.80 17.19 7.83
N SER A 356 6.53 17.21 8.26
CA SER A 356 5.41 16.62 7.52
C SER A 356 4.64 17.68 6.71
N ILE A 357 4.16 17.29 5.53
CA ILE A 357 3.54 18.21 4.57
C ILE A 357 2.44 17.54 3.75
N SER A 358 1.36 18.27 3.50
CA SER A 358 0.38 18.00 2.45
C SER A 358 0.49 19.12 1.42
N ARG A 359 0.81 18.80 0.16
CA ARG A 359 1.06 19.83 -0.89
C ARG A 359 -0.20 20.52 -1.37
N ILE A 360 -1.37 19.90 -1.18
CA ILE A 360 -2.66 20.42 -1.64
C ILE A 360 -3.48 21.06 -0.51
N MET A 361 -2.99 21.07 0.73
CA MET A 361 -3.75 21.57 1.88
C MET A 361 -4.28 22.98 1.63
N ASP A 362 -3.44 23.88 1.11
CA ASP A 362 -3.80 25.28 0.86
C ASP A 362 -4.90 25.43 -0.22
N ASP A 363 -5.13 24.41 -1.06
CA ASP A 363 -6.18 24.41 -2.11
C ASP A 363 -7.53 23.87 -1.62
N ILE A 364 -7.57 23.14 -0.50
CA ILE A 364 -8.77 22.41 -0.03
C ILE A 364 -9.30 22.89 1.32
N VAL A 365 -8.64 23.86 1.96
CA VAL A 365 -9.06 24.43 3.25
C VAL A 365 -9.22 25.95 3.17
N ASN A 366 -9.86 26.54 4.17
CA ASN A 366 -10.06 27.99 4.21
C ASN A 366 -8.81 28.75 4.72
N ASP A 367 -8.72 30.04 4.37
CA ASP A 367 -7.59 30.91 4.74
C ASP A 367 -7.35 30.99 6.26
N GLU A 368 -8.41 30.87 7.06
CA GLU A 368 -8.31 30.92 8.51
C GLU A 368 -7.55 29.70 9.04
N GLN A 369 -7.91 28.49 8.60
CA GLN A 369 -7.21 27.26 8.96
C GLN A 369 -5.76 27.29 8.50
N ILE A 370 -5.47 27.80 7.29
CA ILE A 370 -4.09 27.95 6.79
C ILE A 370 -3.26 28.81 7.75
N LYS A 371 -3.79 29.96 8.18
CA LYS A 371 -3.11 30.88 9.11
C LYS A 371 -2.86 30.21 10.47
N LEU A 372 -3.86 29.52 11.01
CA LEU A 372 -3.75 28.82 12.30
C LEU A 372 -2.73 27.69 12.25
N ALA A 373 -2.76 26.87 11.20
CA ALA A 373 -1.81 25.78 11.01
C ALA A 373 -0.37 26.30 10.82
N LYS A 374 -0.19 27.41 10.08
CA LYS A 374 1.12 28.07 9.91
C LYS A 374 1.64 28.62 11.26
N HIS A 375 0.79 29.24 12.07
CA HIS A 375 1.17 29.71 13.41
C HIS A 375 1.53 28.54 14.33
N PHE A 376 0.73 27.48 14.35
CA PHE A 376 1.01 26.27 15.12
C PHE A 376 2.38 25.67 14.75
N LYS A 377 2.66 25.50 13.44
CA LYS A 377 3.95 24.99 12.95
C LYS A 377 5.12 25.89 13.35
N LYS A 378 4.92 27.21 13.31
CA LYS A 378 5.93 28.18 13.76
C LYS A 378 6.27 27.99 15.24
N LEU A 379 5.27 27.87 16.11
CA LEU A 379 5.47 27.62 17.55
C LEU A 379 6.21 26.30 17.80
N VAL A 380 5.83 25.23 17.11
CA VAL A 380 6.53 23.94 17.19
C VAL A 380 8.00 24.07 16.80
N SER A 381 8.30 24.77 15.69
CA SER A 381 9.68 24.93 15.21
C SER A 381 10.53 25.74 16.21
N ILE A 382 10.00 26.85 16.72
CA ILE A 382 10.70 27.70 17.70
C ILE A 382 10.95 26.93 18.99
N TYR A 383 9.96 26.19 19.48
CA TYR A 383 10.13 25.35 20.67
C TYR A 383 11.25 24.32 20.46
N GLN A 384 11.23 23.58 19.36
CA GLN A 384 12.22 22.55 19.06
C GLN A 384 13.65 23.13 18.96
N GLU A 385 13.82 24.27 18.32
CA GLU A 385 15.14 24.91 18.12
C GLU A 385 15.68 25.56 19.40
N SER A 386 14.80 26.01 20.31
CA SER A 386 15.20 26.68 21.55
C SER A 386 15.22 25.77 22.78
N ARG A 387 14.67 24.55 22.70
CA ARG A 387 14.53 23.65 23.85
C ARG A 387 15.84 23.43 24.61
N ASP A 388 16.90 23.08 23.89
CA ASP A 388 18.18 22.74 24.52
C ASP A 388 18.84 23.98 25.15
N LEU A 389 18.71 25.15 24.52
CA LEU A 389 19.18 26.43 25.05
C LEU A 389 18.48 26.78 26.38
N VAL A 390 17.16 26.61 26.44
CA VAL A 390 16.36 26.87 27.66
C VAL A 390 16.72 25.87 28.76
N LEU A 391 16.86 24.58 28.43
CA LEU A 391 17.24 23.54 29.40
C LEU A 391 18.64 23.74 29.99
N MET A 392 19.58 24.29 29.21
CA MET A 392 20.93 24.63 29.68
C MET A 392 20.98 25.94 30.50
N GLY A 393 19.84 26.63 30.67
CA GLY A 393 19.77 27.92 31.37
C GLY A 393 20.33 29.09 30.55
N GLY A 394 20.53 28.91 29.24
CA GLY A 394 21.09 29.91 28.34
C GLY A 394 20.10 30.95 27.83
N TYR A 395 18.82 30.86 28.24
CA TYR A 395 17.76 31.77 27.86
C TYR A 395 17.00 32.27 29.09
N THR A 396 16.65 33.55 29.11
CA THR A 396 15.80 34.14 30.16
C THR A 396 14.53 34.72 29.56
N LYS A 397 13.41 34.51 30.26
CA LYS A 397 12.10 35.00 29.84
C LYS A 397 12.14 36.51 29.58
N GLY A 398 11.52 36.96 28.49
CA GLY A 398 11.48 38.36 28.03
C GLY A 398 12.58 38.74 27.05
N GLN A 399 13.54 37.85 26.74
CA GLN A 399 14.54 38.10 25.70
C GLN A 399 13.94 37.99 24.29
N ASP A 400 13.03 37.04 24.08
CA ASP A 400 12.34 36.84 22.81
C ASP A 400 10.88 36.39 23.06
N ASN A 401 9.93 37.26 22.71
CA ASN A 401 8.50 36.97 22.91
C ASN A 401 8.02 35.71 22.18
N SER A 402 8.67 35.33 21.07
CA SER A 402 8.29 34.15 20.29
C SER A 402 8.78 32.85 20.95
N ILE A 403 9.97 32.87 21.57
CA ILE A 403 10.45 31.74 22.39
C ILE A 403 9.56 31.60 23.62
N ASP A 404 9.26 32.71 24.31
CA ASP A 404 8.38 32.69 25.47
C ASP A 404 7.01 32.11 25.15
N GLU A 405 6.38 32.55 24.05
CA GLU A 405 5.10 32.03 23.58
C GLU A 405 5.19 30.55 23.24
N ALA A 406 6.23 30.11 22.52
CA ALA A 406 6.38 28.72 22.10
C ALA A 406 6.52 27.78 23.32
N HIS A 407 7.29 28.17 24.33
CA HIS A 407 7.46 27.39 25.56
C HIS A 407 6.20 27.38 26.43
N GLU A 408 5.51 28.52 26.54
CA GLU A 408 4.23 28.61 27.26
C GLU A 408 3.13 27.76 26.61
N MET A 409 3.08 27.75 25.27
CA MET A 409 2.10 27.00 24.49
C MET A 409 2.43 25.51 24.38
N TRP A 410 3.68 25.10 24.63
CA TRP A 410 4.14 23.73 24.37
C TRP A 410 3.29 22.64 25.05
N PRO A 411 2.93 22.72 26.34
CA PRO A 411 2.07 21.70 26.96
C PRO A 411 0.72 21.54 26.24
N LYS A 412 0.10 22.66 25.85
CA LYS A 412 -1.18 22.66 25.14
C LYS A 412 -1.04 22.14 23.70
N ILE A 413 0.07 22.45 23.03
CA ILE A 413 0.43 21.91 21.71
C ILE A 413 0.59 20.38 21.79
N VAL A 414 1.26 19.86 22.82
CA VAL A 414 1.44 18.43 23.03
C VAL A 414 0.11 17.74 23.25
N ASP A 415 -0.77 18.31 24.08
CA ASP A 415 -2.11 17.76 24.31
C ASP A 415 -2.96 17.78 23.04
N PHE A 416 -2.83 18.81 22.19
CA PHE A 416 -3.48 18.86 20.89
C PHE A 416 -2.94 17.78 19.92
N ILE A 417 -1.63 17.52 19.90
CA ILE A 417 -1.05 16.48 19.02
C ILE A 417 -1.44 15.07 19.50
N LYS A 418 -1.50 14.86 20.83
CA LYS A 418 -1.80 13.56 21.44
C LYS A 418 -3.24 13.13 21.19
N GLN A 419 -3.42 11.95 20.61
CA GLN A 419 -4.75 11.37 20.44
C GLN A 419 -4.72 9.91 20.84
N ASP A 420 -5.62 9.53 21.75
CA ASP A 420 -5.81 8.13 22.10
C ASP A 420 -6.34 7.34 20.90
N GLN A 421 -5.82 6.13 20.70
CA GLN A 421 -6.18 5.28 19.56
C GLN A 421 -7.67 4.88 19.52
N ASN A 422 -8.40 5.03 20.63
CA ASN A 422 -9.83 4.74 20.73
C ASN A 422 -10.70 5.98 20.52
N ILE A 423 -10.11 7.17 20.40
CA ILE A 423 -10.84 8.43 20.20
C ILE A 423 -10.76 8.83 18.73
N LYS A 424 -11.92 9.05 18.11
CA LYS A 424 -12.02 9.70 16.79
C LYS A 424 -12.00 11.22 16.98
N SER A 425 -11.30 11.94 16.12
CA SER A 425 -11.46 13.38 15.97
C SER A 425 -11.88 13.67 14.53
N THR A 426 -13.06 14.26 14.35
CA THR A 426 -13.56 14.60 13.02
C THR A 426 -12.82 15.80 12.43
N PHE A 427 -12.94 16.04 11.13
CA PHE A 427 -12.37 17.22 10.49
C PHE A 427 -12.81 18.53 11.17
N ASP A 428 -14.11 18.70 11.42
CA ASP A 428 -14.67 19.91 12.03
C ASP A 428 -14.24 20.08 13.49
N ASP A 429 -14.21 19.00 14.27
CA ASP A 429 -13.72 19.02 15.65
C ASP A 429 -12.24 19.44 15.69
N SER A 430 -11.44 18.89 14.76
CA SER A 430 -10.00 19.16 14.68
C SER A 430 -9.72 20.64 14.42
N ILE A 431 -10.50 21.28 13.55
CA ILE A 431 -10.39 22.72 13.26
C ILE A 431 -10.85 23.56 14.45
N THR A 432 -11.96 23.16 15.08
CA THR A 432 -12.51 23.87 16.24
C THR A 432 -11.53 23.85 17.40
N GLU A 433 -10.92 22.70 17.69
CA GLU A 433 -9.87 22.56 18.69
C GLU A 433 -8.62 23.39 18.34
N LEU A 434 -8.22 23.45 17.05
CA LEU A 434 -7.08 24.27 16.60
C LEU A 434 -7.36 25.77 16.81
N LYS A 435 -8.56 26.22 16.45
CA LYS A 435 -9.02 27.61 16.67
C LYS A 435 -9.00 27.95 18.15
N ALA A 436 -9.59 27.10 18.97
CA ALA A 436 -9.62 27.29 20.41
C ALA A 436 -8.21 27.37 21.01
N LEU A 437 -7.27 26.54 20.54
CA LEU A 437 -5.90 26.56 21.04
C LEU A 437 -5.15 27.86 20.71
N ILE A 438 -5.23 28.32 19.46
CA ILE A 438 -4.43 29.45 18.97
C ILE A 438 -5.08 30.80 19.34
N ASN A 439 -6.40 30.86 19.50
CA ASN A 439 -7.13 32.07 19.89
C ASN A 439 -7.12 32.34 21.42
N ILE A 440 -6.34 31.61 22.24
CA ILE A 440 -6.22 31.86 23.70
C ILE A 440 -5.44 33.16 24.03
N LYS A 441 -5.26 34.08 23.08
CA LYS A 441 -4.74 35.42 23.33
C LYS A 441 -5.80 36.49 23.03
N GLU A 442 -6.69 36.69 23.99
CA GLU A 442 -7.27 38.01 24.29
C GLU A 442 -6.83 38.45 25.69
#